data_AF-A0A2H0DPD5-F1
#
_entry.id   AF-A0A2H0DPD5-F1
#
_cell.length_a   1.000
_cell.length_b   1.000
_cell.length_c   1.000
_cell.angle_alpha   90.00
_cell.angle_beta   90.00
_cell.angle_gamma   90.00
#
_symmetry.space_group_name_H-M   'P 1'
#
loop_
_entity.id
_entity.type
_entity.pdbx_description
1 polymer ?
#
loop_
_entity_poly.entity_id
_entity_poly.type
_entity_poly.pdbx_seq_one_letter_code
_entity_poly.pdbx_strand_id
1 'polypeptide(L)'
;MRSTLFSVLLLLSASSVRAVSPAPNFDSRAFLNTAREAVSQNPMPELRGADQQVLEHVFRSYPKDRGECPESARKIAADFAAATGAETLGAVCLADGPRGFTIAVQYRAGGKLPLVSTMGRPSVSPSAGWESKQACEAALEEETARFKRNTGLTPAASYCYQEEYARKDEWTMRIDGFGTALSSPQLGGAYVFGKVLGHSRASFLAELRSGLERSGLDVSFVRYRASMAYGEIGVLYYAPERVRLESVEYAKVADAAQCAEQLDLSRAALTDANEAISYCGAMSVTGNYEVSYLFAGNARKTTSHYKKFDSYASCMADRESELEHFRGQGRSVVGALCGRTDAGWGIVFLNGK
;
A
#
# COMPACT_ATOMS: atom_id res chain seq x y z
N MET A 1 -45.83 44.86 32.16
CA MET A 1 -44.37 44.86 32.38
C MET A 1 -43.72 45.41 31.13
N ARG A 2 -43.01 46.53 31.27
CA ARG A 2 -42.23 47.21 30.24
C ARG A 2 -40.90 46.46 30.05
N SER A 3 -40.44 46.29 28.82
CA SER A 3 -39.03 46.53 28.50
C SER A 3 -38.89 46.82 27.01
N THR A 4 -38.02 47.77 26.71
CA THR A 4 -37.83 48.49 25.46
C THR A 4 -36.37 48.28 25.01
N LEU A 5 -36.11 48.51 23.71
CA LEU A 5 -34.80 48.75 23.06
C LEU A 5 -33.99 47.48 22.70
N PHE A 6 -33.25 47.38 21.58
CA PHE A 6 -32.56 48.39 20.76
C PHE A 6 -32.49 47.96 19.28
N SER A 7 -32.54 48.95 18.38
CA SER A 7 -32.16 48.83 16.97
C SER A 7 -30.64 48.80 16.80
N VAL A 8 -30.13 47.96 15.90
CA VAL A 8 -28.89 48.23 15.15
C VAL A 8 -29.10 47.82 13.69
N LEU A 9 -29.15 48.84 12.83
CA LEU A 9 -29.08 48.75 11.38
C LEU A 9 -27.63 48.43 10.99
N LEU A 10 -27.41 47.40 10.18
CA LEU A 10 -26.12 47.16 9.52
C LEU A 10 -26.36 47.05 8.01
N LEU A 11 -26.05 48.15 7.33
CA LEU A 11 -25.87 48.24 5.89
C LEU A 11 -24.64 47.44 5.49
N LEU A 12 -24.83 46.38 4.70
CA LEU A 12 -23.74 45.77 3.95
C LEU A 12 -24.09 45.81 2.45
N SER A 13 -23.22 46.53 1.76
CA SER A 13 -23.16 46.76 0.33
C SER A 13 -23.08 45.46 -0.46
N ALA A 14 -24.02 45.28 -1.39
CA ALA A 14 -23.95 44.27 -2.42
C ALA A 14 -22.89 44.67 -3.47
N SER A 15 -21.71 44.06 -3.39
CA SER A 15 -20.78 44.01 -4.53
C SER A 15 -21.11 42.75 -5.33
N SER A 16 -21.81 42.95 -6.43
CA SER A 16 -22.16 41.94 -7.42
C SER A 16 -20.91 41.47 -8.17
N VAL A 17 -20.27 40.40 -7.69
CA VAL A 17 -19.35 39.62 -8.51
C VAL A 17 -20.18 38.82 -9.50
N ARG A 18 -20.23 39.28 -10.76
CA ARG A 18 -20.76 38.50 -11.87
C ARG A 18 -19.94 37.21 -11.97
N ALA A 19 -20.58 36.08 -11.70
CA ALA A 19 -20.10 34.78 -12.14
C ALA A 19 -19.99 34.84 -13.67
N VAL A 20 -18.77 34.79 -14.20
CA VAL A 20 -18.54 34.55 -15.63
C VAL A 20 -18.85 33.07 -15.85
N SER A 21 -20.04 32.81 -16.40
CA SER A 21 -20.38 31.47 -16.90
C SER A 21 -19.30 31.05 -17.90
N PRO A 22 -18.80 29.80 -17.83
CA PRO A 22 -17.92 29.28 -18.87
C PRO A 22 -18.65 29.38 -20.21
N ALA A 23 -17.96 29.91 -21.23
CA ALA A 23 -18.51 30.02 -22.57
C ALA A 23 -19.05 28.63 -23.01
N PRO A 24 -20.28 28.52 -23.51
CA PRO A 24 -20.94 27.22 -23.72
C PRO A 24 -20.27 26.29 -24.74
N ASN A 25 -19.19 26.71 -25.41
CA ASN A 25 -18.57 25.99 -26.52
C ASN A 25 -17.04 26.12 -26.48
N PHE A 26 -16.40 25.78 -25.36
CA PHE A 26 -14.94 25.62 -25.36
C PHE A 26 -14.56 24.31 -26.07
N ASP A 27 -14.24 24.41 -27.35
CA ASP A 27 -13.72 23.29 -28.13
C ASP A 27 -12.20 23.17 -27.90
N SER A 28 -11.85 22.29 -26.96
CA SER A 28 -10.46 21.96 -26.64
C SER A 28 -9.65 21.47 -27.86
N ARG A 29 -10.29 20.91 -28.90
CA ARG A 29 -9.60 20.49 -30.13
C ARG A 29 -9.27 21.68 -31.02
N ALA A 30 -10.19 22.64 -31.14
CA ALA A 30 -9.94 23.88 -31.90
C ALA A 30 -8.78 24.66 -31.28
N PHE A 31 -8.72 24.79 -29.96
CA PHE A 31 -7.63 25.46 -29.26
C PHE A 31 -6.27 24.77 -29.48
N LEU A 32 -6.21 23.44 -29.39
CA LEU A 32 -4.99 22.66 -29.63
C LEU A 32 -4.52 22.71 -31.09
N ASN A 33 -5.46 22.82 -32.04
CA ASN A 33 -5.13 22.95 -33.45
C ASN A 33 -4.56 24.35 -33.77
N THR A 34 -5.13 25.42 -33.20
CA THR A 34 -4.58 26.78 -33.34
C THR A 34 -3.19 26.92 -32.70
N ALA A 35 -2.97 26.28 -31.55
CA ALA A 35 -1.64 26.24 -30.92
C ALA A 35 -0.63 25.46 -31.79
N ARG A 36 -1.04 24.40 -32.49
CA ARG A 36 -0.17 23.65 -33.43
C ARG A 36 0.16 24.45 -34.69
N GLU A 37 -0.80 25.18 -35.25
CA GLU A 37 -0.58 26.04 -36.42
C GLU A 37 0.33 27.22 -36.10
N ALA A 38 0.24 27.80 -34.89
CA ALA A 38 1.14 28.85 -34.44
C ALA A 38 2.61 28.36 -34.29
N VAL A 39 2.81 27.07 -34.04
CA VAL A 39 4.15 26.44 -33.94
C VAL A 39 4.71 26.04 -35.30
N SER A 40 3.87 25.74 -36.31
CA SER A 40 4.35 25.37 -37.64
C SER A 40 4.83 26.55 -38.49
N GLN A 41 4.42 27.78 -38.16
CA GLN A 41 4.72 28.99 -38.94
C GLN A 41 6.05 29.67 -38.59
N ASN A 42 6.78 29.19 -37.57
CA ASN A 42 8.12 29.67 -37.22
C ASN A 42 9.11 28.51 -37.09
N PRO A 43 9.70 28.01 -38.18
CA PRO A 43 10.75 27.00 -38.10
C PRO A 43 12.01 27.68 -37.53
N MET A 44 12.27 27.48 -36.25
CA MET A 44 13.55 27.83 -35.65
C MET A 44 14.67 26.93 -36.21
N PRO A 45 15.88 27.48 -36.42
CA PRO A 45 16.99 26.78 -37.05
C PRO A 45 17.41 25.54 -36.25
N GLU A 46 17.75 24.50 -37.01
CA GLU A 46 18.25 23.21 -36.55
C GLU A 46 19.40 23.38 -35.54
N LEU A 47 19.17 22.93 -34.31
CA LEU A 47 20.23 22.52 -33.40
C LEU A 47 20.08 21.01 -33.17
N ARG A 48 20.95 20.26 -33.84
CA ARG A 48 21.14 18.82 -33.62
C ARG A 48 21.56 18.56 -32.18
N GLY A 49 20.68 17.91 -31.43
CA GLY A 49 20.95 17.35 -30.11
C GLY A 49 19.70 16.60 -29.66
N ALA A 50 19.76 15.26 -29.67
CA ALA A 50 18.72 14.31 -29.25
C ALA A 50 17.31 14.90 -29.05
N ASP A 51 16.41 14.74 -30.04
CA ASP A 51 15.03 15.22 -30.08
C ASP A 51 14.41 15.41 -28.69
N GLN A 52 14.62 16.59 -28.10
CA GLN A 52 14.08 16.89 -26.79
C GLN A 52 12.60 17.14 -26.96
N GLN A 53 11.80 16.26 -26.36
CA GLN A 53 10.36 16.33 -26.38
C GLN A 53 9.88 17.09 -25.15
N VAL A 54 8.80 17.85 -25.31
CA VAL A 54 8.05 18.37 -24.17
C VAL A 54 7.18 17.25 -23.62
N LEU A 55 7.45 16.85 -22.38
CA LEU A 55 6.78 15.77 -21.69
C LEU A 55 6.10 16.30 -20.43
N GLU A 56 5.16 15.52 -19.90
CA GLU A 56 4.41 15.87 -18.71
C GLU A 56 4.48 14.73 -17.68
N HIS A 57 4.68 15.09 -16.41
CA HIS A 57 4.47 14.20 -15.27
C HIS A 57 3.41 14.77 -14.33
N VAL A 58 2.57 13.90 -13.77
CA VAL A 58 1.38 14.28 -13.01
C VAL A 58 1.44 13.74 -11.57
N PHE A 59 1.57 14.67 -10.63
CA PHE A 59 1.48 14.45 -9.19
C PHE A 59 0.02 14.60 -8.74
N ARG A 60 -0.66 13.47 -8.58
CA ARG A 60 -2.11 13.43 -8.36
C ARG A 60 -2.48 13.73 -6.90
N SER A 61 -3.66 14.32 -6.73
CA SER A 61 -4.34 14.50 -5.44
C SER A 61 -3.51 15.26 -4.40
N TYR A 62 -2.72 16.24 -4.86
CA TYR A 62 -1.92 17.13 -4.04
C TYR A 62 -1.76 18.51 -4.72
N PRO A 63 -1.87 19.62 -3.98
CA PRO A 63 -2.37 19.71 -2.60
C PRO A 63 -3.90 19.54 -2.53
N LYS A 64 -4.43 19.41 -1.31
CA LYS A 64 -5.89 19.43 -1.11
C LYS A 64 -6.46 20.84 -1.20
N ASP A 65 -5.74 21.82 -0.68
CA ASP A 65 -6.20 23.19 -0.57
C ASP A 65 -5.81 24.02 -1.79
N ARG A 66 -6.80 24.70 -2.39
CA ARG A 66 -6.60 25.53 -3.59
C ARG A 66 -5.57 26.62 -3.38
N GLY A 67 -5.58 27.22 -2.18
CA GLY A 67 -4.71 28.35 -1.83
C GLY A 67 -3.23 28.00 -1.86
N GLU A 68 -2.89 26.75 -1.54
CA GLU A 68 -1.50 26.27 -1.49
C GLU A 68 -0.97 25.86 -2.86
N CYS A 69 -1.87 25.60 -3.82
CA CYS A 69 -1.50 24.96 -5.09
C CYS A 69 -0.43 25.68 -5.91
N PRO A 70 -0.44 27.03 -6.06
CA PRO A 70 0.62 27.72 -6.80
C PRO A 70 2.00 27.61 -6.15
N GLU A 71 2.07 27.52 -4.82
CA GLU A 71 3.33 27.35 -4.11
C GLU A 71 3.82 25.90 -4.20
N SER A 72 2.93 24.93 -3.94
CA SER A 72 3.23 23.51 -4.09
C SER A 72 3.68 23.16 -5.51
N ALA A 73 3.05 23.73 -6.54
CA ALA A 73 3.44 23.51 -7.94
C ALA A 73 4.85 24.01 -8.23
N ARG A 74 5.21 25.22 -7.75
CA ARG A 74 6.57 25.77 -7.90
C ARG A 74 7.59 24.92 -7.17
N LYS A 75 7.29 24.50 -5.93
CA LYS A 75 8.18 23.64 -5.15
C LYS A 75 8.41 22.30 -5.84
N ILE A 76 7.35 21.62 -6.27
CA ILE A 76 7.45 20.33 -6.96
C ILE A 76 8.20 20.44 -8.29
N ALA A 77 8.02 21.52 -9.06
CA ALA A 77 8.84 21.73 -10.26
C ALA A 77 10.33 21.89 -9.91
N ALA A 78 10.66 22.67 -8.89
CA ALA A 78 12.05 22.86 -8.46
C ALA A 78 12.68 21.54 -7.97
N ASP A 79 11.96 20.79 -7.14
CA ASP A 79 12.40 19.49 -6.63
C ASP A 79 12.55 18.46 -7.76
N PHE A 80 11.62 18.46 -8.73
CA PHE A 80 11.71 17.62 -9.93
C PHE A 80 12.92 17.97 -10.78
N ALA A 81 13.17 19.26 -11.06
CA ALA A 81 14.35 19.70 -11.81
C ALA A 81 15.65 19.25 -11.11
N ALA A 82 15.72 19.44 -9.80
CA ALA A 82 16.87 19.05 -8.99
C ALA A 82 17.08 17.53 -8.93
N ALA A 83 16.01 16.75 -8.82
CA ALA A 83 16.08 15.30 -8.73
C ALA A 83 16.41 14.63 -10.08
N THR A 84 15.99 15.23 -11.20
CA THR A 84 16.07 14.60 -12.53
C THR A 84 17.15 15.21 -13.44
N GLY A 85 17.58 16.44 -13.17
CA GLY A 85 18.43 17.22 -14.07
C GLY A 85 17.72 17.69 -15.35
N ALA A 86 16.41 17.43 -15.50
CA ALA A 86 15.64 17.86 -16.66
C ALA A 86 15.30 19.35 -16.57
N GLU A 87 15.28 20.03 -17.73
CA GLU A 87 14.78 21.39 -17.83
C GLU A 87 13.26 21.38 -17.61
N THR A 88 12.80 21.96 -16.49
CA THR A 88 11.38 22.18 -16.24
C THR A 88 10.91 23.44 -16.93
N LEU A 89 9.89 23.31 -17.78
CA LEU A 89 9.25 24.43 -18.47
C LEU A 89 8.22 25.14 -17.59
N GLY A 90 7.63 24.41 -16.64
CA GLY A 90 6.67 24.94 -15.69
C GLY A 90 5.92 23.84 -14.96
N ALA A 91 5.13 24.26 -13.97
CA ALA A 91 4.17 23.40 -13.29
C ALA A 91 2.81 24.09 -13.25
N VAL A 92 1.75 23.35 -13.57
CA VAL A 92 0.39 23.84 -13.53
C VAL A 92 -0.42 23.07 -12.50
N CYS A 93 -1.26 23.82 -11.79
CA CYS A 93 -2.25 23.26 -10.89
C CYS A 93 -3.53 22.98 -11.66
N LEU A 94 -3.95 21.72 -11.67
CA LEU A 94 -5.18 21.27 -12.31
C LEU A 94 -6.17 20.88 -11.21
N ALA A 95 -7.38 21.44 -11.25
CA ALA A 95 -8.45 21.00 -10.36
C ALA A 95 -8.83 19.55 -10.70
N ASP A 96 -8.85 18.67 -9.69
CA ASP A 96 -9.22 17.26 -9.84
C ASP A 96 -10.56 16.96 -9.13
N GLY A 97 -11.51 17.91 -9.25
CA GLY A 97 -12.83 17.82 -8.61
C GLY A 97 -12.74 17.68 -7.08
N PRO A 98 -13.53 16.79 -6.44
CA PRO A 98 -13.46 16.55 -5.00
C PRO A 98 -12.11 15.96 -4.52
N ARG A 99 -11.22 15.56 -5.43
CA ARG A 99 -9.88 15.02 -5.11
C ARG A 99 -8.86 16.10 -4.77
N GLY A 100 -9.29 17.36 -4.73
CA GLY A 100 -8.41 18.51 -4.54
C GLY A 100 -7.76 18.91 -5.85
N PHE A 101 -6.44 19.05 -5.83
CA PHE A 101 -5.66 19.49 -6.97
C PHE A 101 -4.67 18.43 -7.41
N THR A 102 -4.17 18.59 -8.61
CA THR A 102 -3.12 17.78 -9.20
C THR A 102 -2.10 18.72 -9.80
N ILE A 103 -0.82 18.44 -9.61
CA ILE A 103 0.26 19.25 -10.18
C ILE A 103 0.81 18.51 -11.40
N ALA A 104 0.74 19.17 -12.56
CA ALA A 104 1.36 18.68 -13.79
C ALA A 104 2.65 19.47 -14.04
N VAL A 105 3.79 18.79 -14.06
CA VAL A 105 5.10 19.36 -14.37
C VAL A 105 5.42 19.07 -15.83
N GLN A 106 5.68 20.13 -16.60
CA GLN A 106 6.15 20.05 -17.97
C GLN A 106 7.67 20.16 -18.01
N TYR A 107 8.33 19.26 -18.74
CA TYR A 107 9.79 19.19 -18.79
C TYR A 107 10.29 18.77 -20.18
N ARG A 108 11.55 19.09 -20.49
CA ARG A 108 12.23 18.62 -21.70
C ARG A 108 13.16 17.45 -21.40
N ALA A 109 13.03 16.38 -22.17
CA ALA A 109 13.93 15.24 -22.14
C ALA A 109 13.87 14.47 -23.48
N GLY A 110 14.87 13.62 -23.74
CA GLY A 110 14.86 12.73 -24.91
C GLY A 110 13.83 11.59 -24.83
N GLY A 111 13.10 11.47 -23.71
CA GLY A 111 12.09 10.46 -23.48
C GLY A 111 11.49 10.54 -22.07
N LYS A 112 10.45 9.75 -21.82
CA LYS A 112 9.82 9.69 -20.49
C LYS A 112 10.82 9.19 -19.45
N LEU A 113 10.95 9.96 -18.37
CA LEU A 113 11.79 9.56 -17.25
C LEU A 113 11.18 8.35 -16.53
N PRO A 114 11.96 7.28 -16.24
CA PRO A 114 11.46 6.13 -15.50
C PRO A 114 11.02 6.54 -14.10
N LEU A 115 9.75 6.34 -13.77
CA LEU A 115 9.19 6.65 -12.45
C LEU A 115 9.40 5.47 -11.49
N VAL A 116 9.88 5.78 -10.29
CA VAL A 116 9.90 4.88 -9.15
C VAL A 116 9.03 5.52 -8.07
N SER A 117 7.99 4.82 -7.63
CA SER A 117 7.00 5.37 -6.71
C SER A 117 6.61 4.35 -5.65
N THR A 118 6.31 4.83 -4.43
CA THR A 118 5.65 4.02 -3.40
C THR A 118 4.19 3.70 -3.73
N MET A 119 3.66 4.23 -4.85
CA MET A 119 2.34 3.92 -5.37
C MET A 119 2.31 2.68 -6.26
N GLY A 120 1.35 1.80 -5.98
CA GLY A 120 1.06 0.63 -6.81
C GLY A 120 0.13 0.91 -7.97
N ARG A 121 -0.10 -0.12 -8.80
CA ARG A 121 -1.17 -0.07 -9.80
C ARG A 121 -2.54 -0.01 -9.06
N PRO A 122 -3.51 0.81 -9.52
CA PRO A 122 -4.81 1.04 -8.85
C PRO A 122 -5.75 -0.17 -8.67
N SER A 123 -5.27 -1.40 -8.79
CA SER A 123 -6.11 -2.58 -8.72
C SER A 123 -5.45 -3.70 -7.91
N VAL A 124 -6.22 -4.20 -6.93
CA VAL A 124 -6.07 -5.49 -6.23
C VAL A 124 -4.97 -5.64 -5.17
N SER A 125 -4.13 -4.64 -4.91
CA SER A 125 -3.14 -4.72 -3.82
C SER A 125 -3.50 -3.78 -2.68
N PRO A 126 -3.49 -4.23 -1.41
CA PRO A 126 -3.65 -3.33 -0.27
C PRO A 126 -2.61 -2.22 -0.34
N SER A 127 -3.06 -0.98 -0.34
CA SER A 127 -2.20 0.20 -0.29
C SER A 127 -1.48 0.31 1.07
N ALA A 128 -0.36 1.02 1.14
CA ALA A 128 0.18 1.46 2.43
C ALA A 128 -0.65 2.67 2.89
N GLY A 129 -1.47 2.48 3.93
CA GLY A 129 -2.46 3.47 4.36
C GLY A 129 -2.38 3.76 5.85
N TRP A 130 -2.22 5.03 6.21
CA TRP A 130 -2.20 5.56 7.58
C TRP A 130 -3.61 5.92 8.05
N GLU A 131 -3.85 5.75 9.36
CA GLU A 131 -5.15 6.01 10.00
C GLU A 131 -5.47 7.52 10.10
N SER A 132 -4.47 8.40 9.97
CA SER A 132 -4.66 9.85 10.03
C SER A 132 -3.64 10.61 9.17
N LYS A 133 -3.98 11.87 8.84
CA LYS A 133 -3.08 12.82 8.15
C LYS A 133 -1.79 12.98 8.93
N GLN A 134 -1.93 13.23 10.23
CA GLN A 134 -0.82 13.51 11.14
C GLN A 134 0.13 12.32 11.25
N ALA A 135 -0.39 11.09 11.31
CA ALA A 135 0.45 9.89 11.34
C ALA A 135 1.22 9.69 10.03
N CYS A 136 0.61 10.01 8.89
CA CYS A 136 1.28 9.96 7.59
C CYS A 136 2.38 11.03 7.50
N GLU A 137 2.06 12.28 7.84
CA GLU A 137 3.00 13.40 7.76
C GLU A 137 4.18 13.24 8.74
N ALA A 138 3.94 12.72 9.94
CA ALA A 138 4.99 12.45 10.92
C ALA A 138 5.98 11.37 10.46
N ALA A 139 5.54 10.42 9.62
CA ALA A 139 6.40 9.38 9.07
C ALA A 139 7.13 9.82 7.79
N LEU A 140 6.75 10.96 7.18
CA LEU A 140 7.16 11.34 5.83
C LEU A 140 8.67 11.56 5.70
N GLU A 141 9.31 12.17 6.70
CA GLU A 141 10.75 12.43 6.69
C GLU A 141 11.55 11.13 6.73
N GLU A 142 11.22 10.23 7.66
CA GLU A 142 11.89 8.94 7.80
C GLU A 142 11.72 8.09 6.52
N GLU A 143 10.50 8.05 5.97
CA GLU A 143 10.21 7.27 4.77
C GLU A 143 10.84 7.88 3.50
N THR A 144 10.97 9.20 3.44
CA THR A 144 11.74 9.87 2.37
C THR A 144 13.22 9.50 2.46
N ALA A 145 13.80 9.46 3.66
CA ALA A 145 15.16 8.99 3.86
C ALA A 145 15.32 7.51 3.53
N ARG A 146 14.37 6.66 3.95
CA ARG A 146 14.33 5.22 3.62
C ARG A 146 14.25 4.99 2.11
N PHE A 147 13.39 5.73 1.41
CA PHE A 147 13.29 5.69 -0.05
C PHE A 147 14.64 6.02 -0.70
N LYS A 148 15.27 7.12 -0.30
CA LYS A 148 16.56 7.54 -0.86
C LYS A 148 17.65 6.49 -0.63
N ARG A 149 17.75 5.94 0.58
CA ARG A 149 18.74 4.88 0.89
C ARG A 149 18.54 3.63 0.04
N ASN A 150 17.30 3.17 -0.10
CA ASN A 150 17.00 1.89 -0.77
C ASN A 150 17.00 1.99 -2.29
N THR A 151 16.48 3.09 -2.84
CA THR A 151 16.40 3.28 -4.30
C THR A 151 17.66 3.90 -4.88
N GLY A 152 18.44 4.64 -4.07
CA GLY A 152 19.53 5.48 -4.55
C GLY A 152 19.06 6.75 -5.27
N LEU A 153 17.75 7.00 -5.34
CA LEU A 153 17.16 8.14 -6.05
C LEU A 153 16.84 9.28 -5.07
N THR A 154 17.05 10.51 -5.53
CA THR A 154 16.53 11.69 -4.82
C THR A 154 15.02 11.81 -5.07
N PRO A 155 14.19 11.89 -4.03
CA PRO A 155 12.76 12.13 -4.19
C PRO A 155 12.49 13.48 -4.84
N ALA A 156 11.66 13.49 -5.88
CA ALA A 156 11.14 14.68 -6.53
C ALA A 156 9.87 15.21 -5.85
N ALA A 157 9.12 14.31 -5.19
CA ALA A 157 7.96 14.68 -4.38
C ALA A 157 7.76 13.64 -3.26
N SER A 158 7.42 14.13 -2.07
CA SER A 158 7.01 13.32 -0.92
C SER A 158 5.80 13.99 -0.29
N TYR A 159 4.64 13.32 -0.25
CA TYR A 159 3.43 13.90 0.33
C TYR A 159 2.41 12.83 0.75
N CYS A 160 1.50 13.25 1.62
CA CYS A 160 0.36 12.46 2.07
C CYS A 160 -0.93 12.93 1.40
N TYR A 161 -1.75 12.00 0.94
CA TYR A 161 -3.05 12.30 0.30
C TYR A 161 -4.10 11.26 0.67
N GLN A 162 -5.37 11.51 0.39
CA GLN A 162 -6.43 10.50 0.58
C GLN A 162 -6.87 9.93 -0.77
N GLU A 163 -6.94 8.61 -0.89
CA GLU A 163 -7.46 7.94 -2.09
C GLU A 163 -8.99 7.99 -2.13
N GLU A 164 -9.58 8.39 -3.26
CA GLU A 164 -11.04 8.54 -3.39
C GLU A 164 -11.77 7.21 -3.70
N TYR A 165 -11.13 6.30 -4.44
CA TYR A 165 -11.84 5.19 -5.12
C TYR A 165 -12.07 3.93 -4.30
N ALA A 166 -11.42 3.76 -3.16
CA ALA A 166 -11.60 2.54 -2.36
C ALA A 166 -11.84 2.80 -0.87
N ARG A 167 -11.29 3.88 -0.28
CA ARG A 167 -11.13 3.99 1.19
C ARG A 167 -11.04 5.46 1.64
N LYS A 168 -12.19 6.14 1.75
CA LYS A 168 -12.29 7.59 2.05
C LYS A 168 -11.61 8.05 3.35
N ASP A 169 -11.32 7.12 4.26
CA ASP A 169 -10.77 7.44 5.59
C ASP A 169 -9.26 7.18 5.71
N GLU A 170 -8.59 6.71 4.65
CA GLU A 170 -7.17 6.34 4.70
C GLU A 170 -6.29 7.38 4.02
N TRP A 171 -5.19 7.73 4.69
CA TRP A 171 -4.13 8.56 4.13
C TRP A 171 -3.05 7.68 3.52
N THR A 172 -2.60 8.00 2.31
CA THR A 172 -1.55 7.28 1.59
C THR A 172 -0.36 8.20 1.40
N MET A 173 0.83 7.67 1.63
CA MET A 173 2.09 8.36 1.36
C MET A 173 2.56 8.05 -0.05
N ARG A 174 2.80 9.10 -0.83
CA ARG A 174 3.43 9.02 -2.14
C ARG A 174 4.81 9.65 -2.08
N ILE A 175 5.81 8.84 -2.44
CA ILE A 175 7.18 9.29 -2.66
C ILE A 175 7.53 8.92 -4.10
N ASP A 176 7.85 9.92 -4.91
CA ASP A 176 8.20 9.76 -6.31
C ASP A 176 9.67 10.13 -6.54
N GLY A 177 10.41 9.25 -7.20
CA GLY A 177 11.75 9.49 -7.72
C GLY A 177 11.84 9.06 -9.18
N PHE A 178 12.89 9.52 -9.88
CA PHE A 178 13.06 9.23 -11.30
C PHE A 178 14.44 8.68 -11.61
N GLY A 179 14.49 7.61 -12.41
CA GLY A 179 15.73 6.94 -12.82
C GLY A 179 15.72 5.44 -12.56
N THR A 180 16.90 4.84 -12.58
CA THR A 180 17.11 3.42 -12.29
C THR A 180 17.37 3.22 -10.80
N ALA A 181 16.45 2.55 -10.10
CA ALA A 181 16.60 2.30 -8.68
C ALA A 181 17.44 1.05 -8.38
N LEU A 182 18.19 1.09 -7.27
CA LEU A 182 18.92 -0.06 -6.72
C LEU A 182 17.97 -1.17 -6.25
N SER A 183 16.89 -0.78 -5.56
CA SER A 183 15.75 -1.61 -5.20
C SER A 183 14.48 -0.80 -5.42
N SER A 184 13.35 -1.48 -5.69
CA SER A 184 12.08 -0.79 -5.93
C SER A 184 11.15 -0.91 -4.72
N PRO A 185 10.32 0.11 -4.45
CA PRO A 185 9.20 -0.04 -3.54
C PRO A 185 8.29 -1.15 -4.05
N GLN A 186 8.04 -2.14 -3.20
CA GLN A 186 7.15 -3.26 -3.47
C GLN A 186 5.92 -3.14 -2.58
N LEU A 187 4.75 -3.09 -3.21
CA LEU A 187 3.49 -3.23 -2.49
C LEU A 187 3.05 -4.70 -2.50
N GLY A 188 3.09 -5.28 -1.32
CA GLY A 188 2.65 -6.64 -1.04
C GLY A 188 1.33 -6.65 -0.27
N GLY A 189 0.70 -7.81 -0.27
CA GLY A 189 -0.43 -8.04 0.62
C GLY A 189 -1.11 -9.36 0.43
N ALA A 190 -1.95 -9.69 1.38
CA ALA A 190 -2.77 -10.89 1.37
C ALA A 190 -4.14 -10.59 1.97
N TYR A 191 -5.15 -11.30 1.48
CA TYR A 191 -6.43 -11.43 2.18
C TYR A 191 -6.32 -12.61 3.13
N VAL A 192 -6.64 -12.39 4.39
CA VAL A 192 -6.72 -13.46 5.39
C VAL A 192 -8.18 -13.78 5.65
N PHE A 193 -8.51 -15.07 5.62
CA PHE A 193 -9.88 -15.50 5.88
C PHE A 193 -10.19 -15.35 7.38
N GLY A 194 -11.37 -14.81 7.67
CA GLY A 194 -11.82 -14.59 9.04
C GLY A 194 -11.32 -13.31 9.70
N LYS A 195 -11.90 -12.99 10.87
CA LYS A 195 -11.59 -11.79 11.64
C LYS A 195 -10.48 -12.06 12.65
N VAL A 196 -9.34 -11.37 12.52
CA VAL A 196 -8.32 -11.30 13.59
C VAL A 196 -8.94 -10.59 14.80
N LEU A 197 -8.86 -11.23 15.97
CA LEU A 197 -9.34 -10.62 17.20
C LEU A 197 -8.44 -9.46 17.62
N GLY A 198 -9.06 -8.35 18.02
CA GLY A 198 -8.38 -7.06 18.25
C GLY A 198 -7.20 -7.08 19.23
N HIS A 199 -7.18 -7.99 20.22
CA HIS A 199 -6.09 -8.12 21.19
C HIS A 199 -4.80 -8.71 20.59
N SER A 200 -4.85 -9.28 19.39
CA SER A 200 -3.69 -9.90 18.70
C SER A 200 -3.16 -9.07 17.53
N ARG A 201 -3.79 -7.93 17.16
CA ARG A 201 -3.41 -7.16 15.97
C ARG A 201 -2.00 -6.60 16.05
N ALA A 202 -1.63 -5.98 17.16
CA ALA A 202 -0.31 -5.35 17.30
C ALA A 202 0.84 -6.39 17.31
N SER A 203 0.67 -7.48 18.07
CA SER A 203 1.64 -8.57 18.10
C SER A 203 1.75 -9.27 16.74
N PHE A 204 0.62 -9.49 16.06
CA PHE A 204 0.62 -10.03 14.70
C PHE A 204 1.36 -9.12 13.70
N LEU A 205 1.12 -7.81 13.72
CA LEU A 205 1.82 -6.88 12.83
C LEU A 205 3.31 -6.81 13.12
N ALA A 206 3.71 -6.89 14.40
CA ALA A 206 5.10 -6.95 14.80
C ALA A 206 5.77 -8.27 14.36
N GLU A 207 5.07 -9.40 14.50
CA GLU A 207 5.53 -10.71 14.04
C GLU A 207 5.71 -10.71 12.51
N LEU A 208 4.72 -10.21 11.77
CA LEU A 208 4.76 -10.08 10.32
C LEU A 208 5.92 -9.20 9.85
N ARG A 209 6.10 -8.02 10.46
CA ARG A 209 7.25 -7.15 10.19
C ARG A 209 8.56 -7.90 10.43
N SER A 210 8.69 -8.53 11.59
CA SER A 210 9.91 -9.25 11.98
C SER A 210 10.23 -10.42 11.04
N GLY A 211 9.22 -11.17 10.58
CA GLY A 211 9.41 -12.28 9.65
C GLY A 211 9.84 -11.82 8.26
N LEU A 212 9.29 -10.70 7.79
CA LEU A 212 9.70 -10.06 6.54
C LEU A 212 11.13 -9.50 6.61
N GLU A 213 11.48 -8.85 7.72
CA GLU A 213 12.83 -8.32 7.96
C GLU A 213 13.87 -9.45 8.07
N ARG A 214 13.54 -10.59 8.72
CA ARG A 214 14.39 -11.79 8.73
C ARG A 214 14.63 -12.37 7.33
N SER A 215 13.71 -12.14 6.39
CA SER A 215 13.86 -12.52 4.98
C SER A 215 14.73 -11.53 4.18
N GLY A 216 15.37 -10.55 4.85
CA GLY A 216 16.25 -9.57 4.23
C GLY A 216 15.53 -8.37 3.59
N LEU A 217 14.24 -8.18 3.88
CA LEU A 217 13.45 -7.07 3.33
C LEU A 217 13.56 -5.83 4.23
N ASP A 218 13.75 -4.66 3.64
CA ASP A 218 13.61 -3.38 4.36
C ASP A 218 12.11 -2.99 4.40
N VAL A 219 11.45 -3.28 5.51
CA VAL A 219 10.00 -3.07 5.69
C VAL A 219 9.72 -1.66 6.19
N SER A 220 9.05 -0.88 5.35
CA SER A 220 8.54 0.45 5.68
C SER A 220 7.27 0.33 6.52
N PHE A 221 6.29 -0.43 6.03
CA PHE A 221 4.94 -0.40 6.56
C PHE A 221 4.31 -1.79 6.53
N VAL A 222 3.57 -2.11 7.60
CA VAL A 222 2.73 -3.30 7.71
C VAL A 222 1.39 -2.87 8.31
N ARG A 223 0.28 -3.28 7.69
CA ARG A 223 -1.05 -3.08 8.24
C ARG A 223 -1.90 -4.32 8.17
N TYR A 224 -2.89 -4.32 9.05
CA TYR A 224 -4.01 -5.22 9.01
C TYR A 224 -5.28 -4.38 9.10
N ARG A 225 -6.26 -4.69 8.24
CA ARG A 225 -7.60 -4.14 8.29
C ARG A 225 -8.59 -5.29 8.39
N ALA A 226 -9.52 -5.21 9.34
CA ALA A 226 -10.66 -6.11 9.37
C ALA A 226 -11.73 -5.63 8.37
N SER A 227 -12.27 -6.54 7.58
CA SER A 227 -13.51 -6.41 6.82
C SER A 227 -14.55 -7.37 7.41
N MET A 228 -15.81 -7.30 6.95
CA MET A 228 -16.91 -8.09 7.53
C MET A 228 -16.68 -9.61 7.47
N ALA A 229 -16.03 -10.11 6.42
CA ALA A 229 -15.82 -11.55 6.19
C ALA A 229 -14.34 -11.98 6.06
N TYR A 230 -13.41 -11.02 5.97
CA TYR A 230 -11.98 -11.28 5.78
C TYR A 230 -11.17 -10.15 6.38
N GLY A 231 -9.90 -10.42 6.70
CA GLY A 231 -8.91 -9.40 6.95
C GLY A 231 -8.08 -9.11 5.70
N GLU A 232 -7.49 -7.93 5.65
CA GLU A 232 -6.60 -7.51 4.57
C GLU A 232 -5.30 -6.99 5.15
N ILE A 233 -4.20 -7.46 4.57
CA ILE A 233 -2.85 -7.16 5.02
C ILE A 233 -2.14 -6.40 3.93
N GLY A 234 -1.70 -5.18 4.24
CA GLY A 234 -0.89 -4.36 3.34
C GLY A 234 0.53 -4.27 3.84
N VAL A 235 1.49 -4.40 2.92
CA VAL A 235 2.92 -4.27 3.24
C VAL A 235 3.58 -3.39 2.18
N LEU A 236 4.39 -2.44 2.63
CA LEU A 236 5.37 -1.74 1.79
C LEU A 236 6.76 -2.12 2.27
N TYR A 237 7.58 -2.61 1.35
CA TYR A 237 8.99 -2.95 1.59
C TYR A 237 9.83 -2.63 0.35
N TYR A 238 11.14 -2.64 0.49
CA TYR A 238 12.07 -2.43 -0.62
C TYR A 238 12.78 -3.73 -0.99
N ALA A 239 12.73 -4.09 -2.27
CA ALA A 239 13.39 -5.28 -2.80
C ALA A 239 13.61 -5.15 -4.32
N PRO A 240 14.62 -5.86 -4.88
CA PRO A 240 14.81 -5.93 -6.33
C PRO A 240 13.64 -6.61 -7.04
N GLU A 241 13.02 -7.62 -6.39
CA GLU A 241 11.88 -8.36 -6.89
C GLU A 241 10.74 -8.38 -5.87
N ARG A 242 9.50 -8.54 -6.36
CA ARG A 242 8.31 -8.61 -5.53
C ARG A 242 8.21 -9.97 -4.84
N VAL A 243 8.27 -9.97 -3.52
CA VAL A 243 7.83 -11.09 -2.68
C VAL A 243 6.30 -11.15 -2.68
N ARG A 244 5.77 -12.30 -3.09
CA ARG A 244 4.33 -12.57 -3.05
C ARG A 244 3.96 -13.06 -1.66
N LEU A 245 3.02 -12.34 -1.02
CA LEU A 245 2.40 -12.79 0.21
C LEU A 245 1.21 -13.69 -0.12
N GLU A 246 1.24 -14.90 0.40
CA GLU A 246 0.16 -15.88 0.25
C GLU A 246 -0.40 -16.23 1.62
N SER A 247 -1.70 -15.99 1.79
CA SER A 247 -2.46 -16.48 2.94
C SER A 247 -2.95 -17.88 2.64
N VAL A 248 -2.70 -18.79 3.55
CA VAL A 248 -3.25 -20.13 3.46
C VAL A 248 -3.93 -20.47 4.80
N GLU A 249 -5.20 -20.89 4.72
CA GLU A 249 -5.96 -21.40 5.86
C GLU A 249 -5.64 -22.87 6.06
N TYR A 250 -5.34 -23.24 7.28
CA TYR A 250 -4.67 -24.50 7.53
C TYR A 250 -5.46 -25.43 8.46
N ALA A 251 -6.15 -24.91 9.48
CA ALA A 251 -6.99 -25.73 10.38
C ALA A 251 -8.31 -25.05 10.75
N LYS A 252 -9.33 -25.87 10.99
CA LYS A 252 -10.46 -25.53 11.86
C LYS A 252 -10.18 -26.08 13.27
N VAL A 253 -10.29 -25.24 14.27
CA VAL A 253 -10.19 -25.61 15.70
C VAL A 253 -11.51 -25.27 16.39
N ALA A 254 -11.78 -25.93 17.53
CA ALA A 254 -13.10 -25.85 18.16
C ALA A 254 -13.39 -24.45 18.72
N ASP A 255 -12.37 -23.81 19.29
CA ASP A 255 -12.50 -22.53 19.98
C ASP A 255 -11.24 -21.65 19.88
N ALA A 256 -11.33 -20.44 20.45
CA ALA A 256 -10.26 -19.47 20.47
C ALA A 256 -9.04 -19.91 21.30
N ALA A 257 -9.25 -20.72 22.35
CA ALA A 257 -8.18 -21.17 23.24
C ALA A 257 -7.31 -22.22 22.54
N GLN A 258 -7.91 -23.20 21.87
CA GLN A 258 -7.19 -24.15 21.03
C GLN A 258 -6.47 -23.45 19.88
N CYS A 259 -7.07 -22.42 19.30
CA CYS A 259 -6.39 -21.64 18.27
C CYS A 259 -5.12 -20.97 18.81
N ALA A 260 -5.22 -20.31 19.96
CA ALA A 260 -4.09 -19.62 20.59
C ALA A 260 -2.98 -20.61 20.97
N GLU A 261 -3.33 -21.76 21.56
CA GLU A 261 -2.38 -22.83 21.89
C GLU A 261 -1.63 -23.33 20.64
N GLN A 262 -2.34 -23.63 19.56
CA GLN A 262 -1.70 -24.06 18.32
C GLN A 262 -0.83 -22.96 17.69
N LEU A 263 -1.27 -21.70 17.74
CA LEU A 263 -0.50 -20.56 17.26
C LEU A 263 0.82 -20.43 18.03
N ASP A 264 0.77 -20.52 19.36
CA ASP A 264 1.95 -20.45 20.21
C ASP A 264 2.92 -21.61 19.96
N LEU A 265 2.40 -22.81 19.74
CA LEU A 265 3.24 -23.96 19.39
C LEU A 265 3.86 -23.85 17.98
N SER A 266 3.16 -23.20 17.06
CA SER A 266 3.65 -22.96 15.69
C SER A 266 4.69 -21.84 15.62
N ARG A 267 4.70 -20.93 16.60
CA ARG A 267 5.61 -19.76 16.63
C ARG A 267 7.08 -20.11 16.74
N ALA A 268 7.42 -21.23 17.38
CA ALA A 268 8.80 -21.70 17.44
C ALA A 268 9.36 -21.91 16.01
N ALA A 269 8.57 -22.55 15.14
CA ALA A 269 8.92 -22.80 13.75
C ALA A 269 8.84 -21.56 12.83
N LEU A 270 8.27 -20.43 13.28
CA LEU A 270 8.32 -19.15 12.54
C LEU A 270 9.71 -18.48 12.62
N THR A 271 10.55 -18.92 13.54
CA THR A 271 11.87 -18.33 13.77
C THR A 271 12.99 -19.03 13.01
N ASP A 272 12.79 -20.28 12.57
CA ASP A 272 13.72 -21.04 11.74
C ASP A 272 13.07 -21.40 10.40
N ALA A 273 13.57 -20.81 9.31
CA ALA A 273 13.08 -21.03 7.95
C ALA A 273 13.20 -22.49 7.47
N ASN A 274 13.91 -23.34 8.21
CA ASN A 274 14.08 -24.77 7.91
C ASN A 274 13.15 -25.68 8.72
N GLU A 275 12.41 -25.15 9.68
CA GLU A 275 11.46 -25.95 10.48
C GLU A 275 10.11 -26.09 9.78
N ALA A 276 9.62 -27.32 9.71
CA ALA A 276 8.24 -27.57 9.28
C ALA A 276 7.29 -27.07 10.37
N ILE A 277 6.23 -26.37 9.96
CA ILE A 277 5.16 -26.03 10.90
C ILE A 277 4.19 -27.20 10.93
N SER A 278 3.93 -27.73 12.13
CA SER A 278 2.90 -28.74 12.38
C SER A 278 1.77 -28.17 13.24
N TYR A 279 0.55 -28.62 12.99
CA TYR A 279 -0.61 -28.27 13.82
C TYR A 279 -1.67 -29.37 13.78
N CYS A 280 -2.49 -29.40 14.83
CA CYS A 280 -3.65 -30.27 14.97
C CYS A 280 -4.95 -29.52 14.67
N GLY A 281 -5.75 -30.03 13.74
CA GLY A 281 -7.03 -29.42 13.39
C GLY A 281 -8.06 -30.42 12.91
N ALA A 282 -9.34 -30.06 13.02
CA ALA A 282 -10.43 -30.88 12.52
C ALA A 282 -10.57 -30.76 10.99
N MET A 283 -10.73 -31.88 10.31
CA MET A 283 -11.12 -31.90 8.90
C MET A 283 -12.51 -31.31 8.73
N SER A 284 -12.65 -30.36 7.81
CA SER A 284 -13.93 -29.73 7.49
C SER A 284 -15.01 -30.70 7.01
N VAL A 285 -14.62 -31.85 6.44
CA VAL A 285 -15.54 -32.82 5.82
C VAL A 285 -15.92 -33.95 6.78
N THR A 286 -14.99 -34.42 7.62
CA THR A 286 -15.20 -35.63 8.43
C THR A 286 -15.22 -35.38 9.94
N GLY A 287 -14.86 -34.19 10.43
CA GLY A 287 -14.80 -33.87 11.86
C GLY A 287 -13.62 -34.50 12.63
N ASN A 288 -12.98 -35.54 12.09
CA ASN A 288 -11.75 -36.13 12.63
C ASN A 288 -10.61 -35.11 12.70
N TYR A 289 -9.73 -35.28 13.69
CA TYR A 289 -8.54 -34.46 13.85
C TYR A 289 -7.38 -35.01 13.01
N GLU A 290 -6.54 -34.13 12.48
CA GLU A 290 -5.36 -34.49 11.70
C GLU A 290 -4.17 -33.62 12.11
N VAL A 291 -2.98 -34.22 12.11
CA VAL A 291 -1.72 -33.45 12.07
C VAL A 291 -1.49 -33.03 10.63
N SER A 292 -1.41 -31.73 10.40
CA SER A 292 -1.07 -31.17 9.10
C SER A 292 0.26 -30.45 9.17
N TYR A 293 0.98 -30.44 8.05
CA TYR A 293 2.32 -29.87 7.95
C TYR A 293 2.43 -28.88 6.80
N LEU A 294 3.33 -27.91 6.97
CA LEU A 294 3.66 -26.91 5.96
C LEU A 294 5.07 -27.12 5.42
N PHE A 295 5.17 -27.45 4.13
CA PHE A 295 6.44 -27.76 3.44
C PHE A 295 6.85 -26.70 2.41
N ALA A 296 8.16 -26.55 2.17
CA ALA A 296 8.72 -25.82 1.04
C ALA A 296 8.27 -26.38 -0.32
N GLY A 297 8.05 -25.49 -1.29
CA GLY A 297 8.05 -25.84 -2.72
C GLY A 297 6.77 -25.58 -3.51
N ASN A 298 5.57 -25.63 -2.92
CA ASN A 298 4.33 -25.38 -3.69
C ASN A 298 3.27 -24.63 -2.87
N ALA A 299 2.63 -23.61 -3.45
CA ALA A 299 1.57 -22.77 -2.84
C ALA A 299 0.30 -23.53 -2.42
N ARG A 300 0.33 -24.86 -2.50
CA ARG A 300 -0.73 -25.74 -2.06
C ARG A 300 -0.39 -26.28 -0.68
N LYS A 301 -1.39 -26.32 0.20
CA LYS A 301 -1.40 -27.21 1.36
C LYS A 301 -0.99 -28.59 0.85
N THR A 302 0.24 -29.01 1.16
CA THR A 302 0.69 -30.36 0.85
C THR A 302 0.52 -31.10 2.16
N THR A 303 -0.70 -31.59 2.40
CA THR A 303 -0.96 -32.53 3.51
C THR A 303 -0.27 -33.82 3.14
N SER A 304 0.96 -34.00 3.64
CA SER A 304 1.77 -35.13 3.23
C SER A 304 1.45 -36.41 4.01
N HIS A 305 0.77 -36.35 5.17
CA HIS A 305 0.49 -37.54 5.96
C HIS A 305 -0.90 -37.52 6.59
N TYR A 306 -1.68 -38.58 6.31
CA TYR A 306 -3.01 -38.81 6.85
C TYR A 306 -2.92 -39.71 8.09
N LYS A 307 -2.64 -39.15 9.26
CA LYS A 307 -2.98 -39.79 10.53
C LYS A 307 -4.21 -39.09 11.09
N LYS A 308 -5.32 -39.83 11.14
CA LYS A 308 -6.59 -39.36 11.68
C LYS A 308 -6.67 -39.72 13.15
N PHE A 309 -7.16 -38.79 13.94
CA PHE A 309 -7.31 -38.90 15.37
C PHE A 309 -8.76 -38.65 15.76
N ASP A 310 -9.23 -39.41 16.73
CA ASP A 310 -10.60 -39.28 17.25
C ASP A 310 -10.76 -38.06 18.18
N SER A 311 -9.65 -37.44 18.60
CA SER A 311 -9.67 -36.28 19.49
C SER A 311 -8.50 -35.33 19.24
N TYR A 312 -8.68 -34.07 19.64
CA TYR A 312 -7.60 -33.08 19.64
C TYR A 312 -6.43 -33.53 20.54
N ALA A 313 -6.72 -34.07 21.72
CA ALA A 313 -5.69 -34.50 22.68
C ALA A 313 -4.80 -35.62 22.12
N SER A 314 -5.38 -36.60 21.42
CA SER A 314 -4.60 -37.68 20.80
C SER A 314 -3.79 -37.19 19.60
N CYS A 315 -4.31 -36.22 18.82
CA CYS A 315 -3.52 -35.55 17.79
C CYS A 315 -2.31 -34.84 18.39
N MET A 316 -2.53 -34.10 19.48
CA MET A 316 -1.49 -33.32 20.15
C MET A 316 -0.38 -34.18 20.75
N ALA A 317 -0.74 -35.33 21.33
CA ALA A 317 0.22 -36.27 21.89
C ALA A 317 1.20 -36.82 20.85
N ASP A 318 0.72 -37.06 19.62
CA ASP A 318 1.53 -37.66 18.55
C ASP A 318 2.26 -36.63 17.68
N ARG A 319 1.86 -35.35 17.73
CA ARG A 319 2.34 -34.28 16.84
C ARG A 319 3.87 -34.16 16.75
N GLU A 320 4.59 -34.23 17.87
CA GLU A 320 6.05 -34.03 17.88
C GLU A 320 6.80 -35.20 17.21
N SER A 321 6.37 -36.43 17.47
CA SER A 321 6.93 -37.63 16.81
C SER A 321 6.73 -37.57 15.29
N GLU A 322 5.61 -36.99 14.90
CA GLU A 322 5.16 -36.75 13.55
C GLU A 322 6.00 -35.63 12.89
N LEU A 323 6.27 -34.52 13.59
CA LEU A 323 7.12 -33.41 13.12
C LEU A 323 8.57 -33.82 12.84
N GLU A 324 9.13 -34.75 13.62
CA GLU A 324 10.53 -35.18 13.49
C GLU A 324 10.84 -35.75 12.08
N HIS A 325 9.87 -36.40 11.43
CA HIS A 325 10.01 -36.88 10.05
C HIS A 325 10.21 -35.77 9.01
N PHE A 326 9.84 -34.53 9.34
CA PHE A 326 9.79 -33.40 8.40
C PHE A 326 10.76 -32.27 8.75
N ARG A 327 11.62 -32.47 9.75
CA ARG A 327 12.65 -31.51 10.12
C ARG A 327 13.56 -31.21 8.91
N GLY A 328 13.81 -29.94 8.63
CA GLY A 328 14.61 -29.50 7.47
C GLY A 328 13.82 -29.29 6.17
N GLN A 329 12.50 -29.49 6.16
CA GLN A 329 11.62 -29.25 5.00
C GLN A 329 10.76 -27.98 5.12
N GLY A 330 11.18 -27.04 5.97
CA GLY A 330 10.44 -25.83 6.35
C GLY A 330 10.16 -24.83 5.23
N ARG A 331 9.31 -23.84 5.53
CA ARG A 331 9.01 -22.66 4.68
C ARG A 331 9.42 -21.38 5.37
N SER A 332 9.68 -20.34 4.57
CA SER A 332 9.65 -18.96 5.08
C SER A 332 8.20 -18.54 5.36
N VAL A 333 7.76 -18.78 6.58
CA VAL A 333 6.52 -18.24 7.11
C VAL A 333 6.84 -16.92 7.80
N VAL A 334 6.24 -15.85 7.32
CA VAL A 334 6.53 -14.49 7.78
C VAL A 334 5.60 -14.03 8.90
N GLY A 335 4.48 -14.73 9.12
CA GLY A 335 3.61 -14.51 10.27
C GLY A 335 2.44 -15.48 10.33
N ALA A 336 1.80 -15.57 11.50
CA ALA A 336 0.65 -16.42 11.76
C ALA A 336 -0.40 -15.69 12.59
N LEU A 337 -1.67 -16.02 12.38
CA LEU A 337 -2.77 -15.44 13.16
C LEU A 337 -3.88 -16.45 13.41
N CYS A 338 -4.63 -16.17 14.47
CA CYS A 338 -5.92 -16.80 14.74
C CYS A 338 -7.06 -15.95 14.17
N GLY A 339 -7.84 -16.55 13.29
CA GLY A 339 -9.01 -15.96 12.66
C GLY A 339 -10.28 -16.73 12.99
N ARG A 340 -11.41 -16.03 13.01
CA ARG A 340 -12.75 -16.66 13.06
C ARG A 340 -13.42 -16.55 11.69
N THR A 341 -13.81 -17.67 11.12
CA THR A 341 -14.64 -17.77 9.90
C THR A 341 -16.07 -18.18 10.26
N ASP A 342 -16.96 -18.18 9.27
CA ASP A 342 -18.34 -18.71 9.45
C ASP A 342 -18.34 -20.20 9.80
N ALA A 343 -17.25 -20.90 9.49
CA ALA A 343 -17.11 -22.33 9.70
C ALA A 343 -16.34 -22.70 10.98
N GLY A 344 -15.96 -21.73 11.82
CA GLY A 344 -15.28 -21.94 13.10
C GLY A 344 -14.05 -21.07 13.30
N TRP A 345 -13.20 -21.47 14.24
CA TRP A 345 -11.90 -20.85 14.45
C TRP A 345 -10.85 -21.50 13.56
N GLY A 346 -9.85 -20.75 13.13
CA GLY A 346 -8.76 -21.32 12.35
C GLY A 346 -7.48 -20.51 12.41
N ILE A 347 -6.39 -21.19 12.08
CA ILE A 347 -5.05 -20.60 12.02
C ILE A 347 -4.73 -20.32 10.56
N VAL A 348 -4.27 -19.11 10.31
CA VAL A 348 -3.85 -18.63 9.00
C VAL A 348 -2.37 -18.32 9.08
N PHE A 349 -1.61 -18.89 8.16
CA PHE A 349 -0.18 -18.60 8.00
C PHE A 349 0.04 -17.77 6.75
N LEU A 350 1.01 -16.84 6.83
CA LEU A 350 1.44 -16.01 5.73
C LEU A 350 2.82 -16.45 5.26
N ASN A 351 2.90 -16.79 3.98
CA ASN A 351 4.16 -17.16 3.34
C ASN A 351 4.68 -16.00 2.50
N GLY A 352 5.99 -15.73 2.57
CA GLY A 352 6.68 -14.88 1.61
C GLY A 352 7.38 -15.74 0.56
N LYS A 353 7.02 -15.59 -0.72
CA LYS A 353 7.68 -16.28 -1.84
C LYS A 353 8.34 -15.31 -2.80
#